data_AF-A0A1G2P929-F1
#
_entry.id   AF-A0A1G2P929-F1
#
_cell.length_a   1.000
_cell.length_b   1.000
_cell.length_c   1.000
_cell.angle_alpha   90.00
_cell.angle_beta   90.00
_cell.angle_gamma   90.00
#
_symmetry.space_group_name_H-M   'P 1'
#
loop_
_entity.id
_entity.type
_entity.pdbx_description
1 polymer ?
#
loop_
_entity_poly.entity_id
_entity_poly.type
_entity_poly.pdbx_seq_one_letter_code
_entity_poly.pdbx_strand_id
1 'polypeptide(L)'
;MVVRMRSTRSHTNNRRSHDSIKLAALAVCAECGKEKLSRVVCANCGKYNGKTVIDVMKINEIKRERRAKKLKSLGLDPEENKEKNEEKKK
;
A
#
# COMPACT_ATOMS: atom_id res chain seq x y z
N MET A 1 -10.03 23.49 33.89
CA MET A 1 -9.11 24.38 33.14
C MET A 1 -9.67 24.55 31.74
N VAL A 2 -10.05 25.76 31.34
CA VAL A 2 -10.68 26.05 30.04
C VAL A 2 -9.79 27.03 29.29
N VAL A 3 -9.64 26.83 27.99
CA VAL A 3 -8.94 27.79 27.11
C VAL A 3 -9.72 29.10 27.13
N ARG A 4 -9.14 30.11 27.77
CA ARG A 4 -9.79 31.41 28.00
C ARG A 4 -9.79 32.31 26.76
N MET A 5 -8.82 32.15 25.87
CA MET A 5 -8.66 32.96 24.65
C MET A 5 -8.11 32.12 23.49
N ARG A 6 -8.41 32.55 22.26
CA ARG A 6 -7.92 31.91 21.04
C ARG A 6 -6.41 32.09 20.89
N SER A 7 -5.69 30.99 20.64
CA SER A 7 -4.27 31.06 20.30
C SER A 7 -4.08 31.79 18.96
N THR A 8 -3.09 32.69 18.90
CA THR A 8 -2.77 33.40 17.65
C THR A 8 -2.24 32.45 16.59
N ARG A 9 -2.32 32.86 15.32
CA ARG A 9 -1.79 32.05 14.20
C ARG A 9 -0.29 31.81 14.34
N SER A 10 0.46 32.80 14.83
CA SER A 10 1.91 32.68 15.09
C SER A 10 2.22 31.60 16.14
N HIS A 11 1.55 31.62 17.30
CA HIS A 11 1.76 30.60 18.33
C HIS A 11 1.39 29.18 17.85
N THR A 12 0.31 29.07 17.07
CA THR A 12 -0.11 27.79 16.50
C THR A 12 0.93 27.27 15.49
N ASN A 13 1.46 28.13 14.62
CA ASN A 13 2.45 27.77 13.61
C ASN A 13 3.80 27.44 14.24
N ASN A 14 4.24 28.20 15.24
CA ASN A 14 5.48 27.90 15.97
C ASN A 14 5.40 26.56 16.68
N ARG A 15 4.27 26.24 17.31
CA ARG A 15 4.06 24.91 17.91
C ARG A 15 4.13 23.80 16.85
N ARG A 16 3.51 24.00 15.68
CA ARG A 16 3.50 23.02 14.58
C ARG A 16 4.78 22.99 13.74
N SER A 17 5.74 23.87 13.99
CA SER A 17 6.98 23.94 13.20
C SER A 17 7.82 22.67 13.29
N HIS A 18 7.67 21.91 14.38
CA HIS A 18 8.35 20.64 14.60
C HIS A 18 7.55 19.41 14.11
N ASP A 19 6.29 19.59 13.69
CA ASP A 19 5.39 18.51 13.28
C ASP A 19 5.62 18.07 11.83
N SER A 20 6.87 18.08 11.36
CA SER A 20 7.22 17.68 10.00
C SER A 20 7.25 16.16 9.85
N ILE A 21 6.62 15.63 8.81
CA ILE A 21 6.68 14.21 8.45
C ILE A 21 7.98 13.93 7.68
N LYS A 22 8.75 12.92 8.11
CA LYS A 22 9.96 12.48 7.41
C LYS A 22 9.64 11.33 6.48
N LEU A 23 10.26 11.35 5.29
CA LEU A 23 10.19 10.25 4.33
C LEU A 23 10.94 9.03 4.87
N ALA A 24 10.41 7.84 4.57
CA ALA A 24 11.09 6.59 4.89
C ALA A 24 12.28 6.35 3.94
N ALA A 25 13.37 5.80 4.47
CA ALA A 25 14.51 5.41 3.66
C ALA A 25 14.20 4.11 2.89
N LEU A 26 14.17 4.21 1.56
CA LEU A 26 13.97 3.09 0.66
C LEU A 26 15.31 2.64 0.06
N ALA A 27 15.46 1.33 -0.10
CA ALA A 27 16.62 0.68 -0.69
C ALA A 27 16.18 -0.17 -1.89
N VAL A 28 17.03 -0.28 -2.90
CA VAL A 28 16.74 -1.09 -4.08
C VAL A 28 16.85 -2.58 -3.71
N CYS A 29 15.85 -3.37 -4.09
CA CYS A 29 15.88 -4.82 -3.94
C CYS A 29 16.77 -5.47 -5.01
N ALA A 30 17.79 -6.22 -4.58
CA ALA A 30 18.73 -6.89 -5.49
C ALA A 30 18.07 -7.91 -6.46
N GLU A 31 16.91 -8.47 -6.10
CA GLU A 31 16.29 -9.53 -6.91
C GLU A 31 15.22 -9.05 -7.90
N CYS A 32 14.55 -7.93 -7.62
CA CYS A 32 13.48 -7.44 -8.47
C CYS A 32 13.65 -5.98 -8.92
N GLY A 33 14.71 -5.31 -8.47
CA GLY A 33 15.01 -3.91 -8.80
C GLY A 33 14.05 -2.88 -8.21
N LYS A 34 13.01 -3.30 -7.49
CA LYS A 34 12.04 -2.38 -6.87
C LYS A 34 12.52 -1.85 -5.54
N GLU A 35 12.07 -0.65 -5.20
CA GLU A 35 12.28 -0.05 -3.88
C GLU A 35 11.61 -0.87 -2.78
N LYS A 36 12.34 -1.08 -1.68
CA LYS A 36 11.86 -1.74 -0.49
C LYS A 36 12.40 -1.06 0.77
N LEU A 37 11.76 -1.31 1.90
CA LEU A 37 12.30 -0.91 3.19
C LEU A 37 13.60 -1.68 3.52
N SER A 38 14.56 -0.99 4.10
CA SER A 38 15.81 -1.61 4.57
C SER A 38 15.53 -2.63 5.67
N ARG A 39 16.25 -3.77 5.64
CA ARG A 39 16.08 -4.91 6.57
C ARG A 39 14.67 -5.53 6.64
N VAL A 40 13.81 -5.26 5.67
CA VAL A 40 12.48 -5.87 5.55
C VAL A 40 12.42 -6.80 4.34
N VAL A 41 11.56 -7.82 4.41
CA VAL A 41 11.21 -8.69 3.27
C VAL A 41 10.61 -7.82 2.16
N CYS A 42 11.02 -8.05 0.92
CA CYS A 42 10.44 -7.29 -0.20
C CYS A 42 8.95 -7.64 -0.37
N ALA A 43 8.06 -6.65 -0.36
CA ALA A 43 6.63 -6.87 -0.56
C ALA A 43 6.28 -7.37 -1.97
N ASN A 44 7.16 -7.14 -2.95
CA ASN A 44 6.93 -7.54 -4.33
C ASN A 44 7.40 -8.97 -4.63
N CYS A 45 8.62 -9.34 -4.23
CA CYS A 45 9.16 -10.67 -4.51
C CYS A 45 9.11 -11.64 -3.31
N GLY A 46 8.80 -11.18 -2.09
CA GLY A 46 8.70 -12.02 -0.90
C GLY A 46 10.03 -12.57 -0.39
N LYS A 47 11.15 -12.06 -0.90
CA LYS A 47 12.50 -12.53 -0.59
C LYS A 47 13.23 -11.63 0.39
N TYR A 48 14.05 -12.25 1.22
CA TYR A 48 14.96 -11.60 2.16
C TYR A 48 16.29 -12.38 2.18
N ASN A 49 17.40 -11.67 1.96
CA ASN A 49 18.74 -12.25 1.91
C ASN A 49 18.86 -13.49 1.00
N GLY A 50 18.30 -13.43 -0.21
CA GLY A 50 18.36 -14.53 -1.19
C GLY A 50 17.40 -15.70 -0.93
N LYS A 51 16.68 -15.69 0.20
CA LYS A 51 15.73 -16.73 0.58
C LYS A 51 14.29 -16.28 0.35
N THR A 52 13.47 -17.16 -0.21
CA THR A 52 12.02 -17.00 -0.28
C THR A 52 11.41 -17.22 1.09
N VAL A 53 10.98 -16.12 1.72
CA VAL A 53 10.31 -16.14 3.03
C VAL A 53 8.80 -16.17 2.84
N ILE A 54 8.30 -15.53 1.78
CA ILE A 54 6.88 -15.44 1.45
C ILE A 54 6.69 -15.88 0.00
N ASP A 55 5.89 -16.93 -0.22
CA ASP A 55 5.45 -17.32 -1.57
C ASP A 55 4.34 -16.39 -2.06
N VAL A 56 4.75 -15.25 -2.60
CA VAL A 56 3.83 -14.19 -3.08
C VAL A 56 2.90 -14.73 -4.18
N MET A 57 3.39 -15.63 -5.03
CA MET A 57 2.61 -16.24 -6.12
C MET A 57 1.42 -17.05 -5.58
N LYS A 58 1.68 -17.97 -4.65
CA LYS A 58 0.67 -18.82 -4.02
C LYS A 58 -0.37 -17.99 -3.26
N ILE A 59 0.06 -16.96 -2.54
CA ILE A 59 -0.85 -16.04 -1.83
C ILE A 59 -1.75 -15.29 -2.83
N ASN A 60 -1.22 -14.88 -3.97
CA ASN A 60 -1.99 -14.16 -4.98
C ASN A 60 -3.06 -15.05 -5.63
N GLU A 61 -2.75 -16.31 -5.90
CA GLU A 61 -3.70 -17.30 -6.42
C GLU A 61 -4.85 -17.53 -5.44
N ILE A 62 -4.56 -17.82 -4.17
CA ILE A 62 -5.58 -18.01 -3.12
C ILE A 62 -6.45 -16.76 -2.99
N LYS A 63 -5.87 -15.55 -3.07
CA LYS A 63 -6.63 -14.30 -3.02
C LYS A 63 -7.53 -14.12 -4.26
N ARG A 64 -7.04 -14.45 -5.45
CA ARG A 64 -7.83 -14.39 -6.70
C ARG A 64 -9.02 -15.34 -6.64
N GLU A 65 -8.81 -16.56 -6.19
CA GLU A 65 -9.89 -17.55 -6.04
C GLU A 65 -10.93 -17.11 -5.02
N ARG A 66 -10.51 -16.63 -3.85
CA ARG A 66 -11.43 -16.09 -2.82
C ARG A 66 -12.22 -14.90 -3.35
N ARG A 67 -11.58 -13.99 -4.09
CA ARG A 67 -12.26 -12.85 -4.74
C ARG A 67 -13.23 -13.31 -5.81
N ALA A 68 -12.87 -14.29 -6.66
CA ALA A 68 -13.73 -14.83 -7.68
C ALA A 68 -14.96 -15.54 -7.08
N LYS A 69 -14.78 -16.32 -6.02
CA LYS A 69 -15.88 -16.95 -5.27
C LYS A 69 -16.80 -15.89 -4.65
N LYS A 70 -16.24 -14.83 -4.07
CA LYS A 70 -17.01 -13.72 -3.50
C LYS A 70 -17.79 -12.95 -4.58
N LEU A 71 -17.17 -12.66 -5.73
CA LEU A 71 -17.83 -11.94 -6.83
C LEU A 71 -19.00 -12.75 -7.40
N LYS A 72 -18.79 -14.05 -7.60
CA LYS A 72 -19.83 -15.01 -8.01
C LYS A 72 -20.96 -15.08 -6.99
N SER A 73 -20.66 -15.10 -5.69
CA SER A 73 -21.70 -15.08 -4.64
C SER A 73 -22.51 -13.78 -4.58
N LEU A 74 -21.97 -12.68 -5.13
CA LEU A 74 -22.66 -11.39 -5.21
C LEU A 74 -23.43 -11.20 -6.52
N GLY A 75 -23.44 -12.20 -7.41
CA GLY A 75 -24.13 -12.14 -8.71
C GLY A 75 -23.54 -11.14 -9.71
N LEU A 76 -22.28 -10.75 -9.53
CA LEU A 76 -21.54 -9.88 -10.45
C LEU A 76 -20.60 -10.75 -11.29
N ASP A 77 -20.88 -10.87 -12.58
CA ASP A 77 -20.03 -11.62 -13.50
C ASP A 77 -18.68 -10.90 -13.71
N PRO A 78 -17.54 -11.58 -13.48
CA PRO A 78 -16.20 -10.97 -13.61
C PRO A 78 -15.85 -10.49 -15.02
N GLU A 79 -16.57 -10.95 -16.05
CA GLU A 79 -16.28 -10.72 -17.47
C GLU A 79 -16.66 -9.29 -17.91
N GLU A 80 -17.82 -8.76 -17.48
CA GLU A 80 -18.25 -7.38 -17.81
C GLU A 80 -17.32 -6.30 -17.24
N ASN A 81 -16.64 -6.56 -16.12
CA ASN A 81 -15.75 -5.58 -15.49
C ASN A 81 -14.38 -5.47 -16.17
N LYS A 82 -13.97 -6.48 -16.96
CA LYS A 82 -12.78 -6.41 -17.80
C LYS A 82 -13.06 -5.54 -19.03
N GLU A 83 -14.19 -5.77 -19.69
CA GLU A 83 -14.62 -5.01 -20.87
C GLU A 83 -14.82 -3.52 -20.53
N LYS A 84 -15.49 -3.20 -19.42
CA LYS A 84 -15.67 -1.80 -18.94
C LYS A 84 -14.36 -1.10 -18.54
N ASN A 85 -13.31 -1.83 -18.14
CA ASN A 85 -11.99 -1.25 -17.82
C ASN A 85 -11.12 -1.05 -19.06
N GLU A 86 -11.29 -1.86 -20.10
CA GLU A 86 -10.60 -1.71 -21.39
C GLU A 86 -11.21 -0.58 -22.23
N GLU A 87 -12.54 -0.38 -22.19
CA GLU A 87 -13.21 0.75 -22.86
C GLU A 87 -12.88 2.11 -22.23
N LYS A 88 -12.71 2.21 -20.90
CA LYS A 88 -12.33 3.46 -20.21
C LYS A 88 -10.87 3.90 -20.42
N LYS A 89 -10.05 3.05 -21.05
CA LYS A 89 -8.62 3.30 -21.30
C LYS A 89 -8.32 3.72 -22.75
N LYS A 90 -9.35 3.74 -23.61
CA LYS A 90 -9.36 4.46 -24.90
C LYS A 90 -9.81 5.90 -24.67
#